data_AF-A0A848G9G4-F1
#
_entry.id   AF-A0A848G9G4-F1
#
_cell.length_a   1.000
_cell.length_b   1.000
_cell.length_c   1.000
_cell.angle_alpha   90.00
_cell.angle_beta   90.00
_cell.angle_gamma   90.00
#
_symmetry.space_group_name_H-M   'P 1'
#
loop_
_entity.id
_entity.type
_entity.pdbx_description
1 polymer ?
#
loop_
_entity_poly.entity_id
_entity_poly.type
_entity_poly.pdbx_seq_one_letter_code
_entity_poly.pdbx_strand_id
1 'polypeptide(L)'
;MKEQQSAPQDSIQINLIGEQRKATRDYNEYFIPSSIKLVLATWTQEKRNSMALNNSDFFRYRFGFEPPKVARQQVLEIQTKYDLTDREVRWLHRSGQLKASRTEAKLVPSRLMPAAGWIQVSILSFFCLAMTLQIAASNAACMLNSLLLAPWRTLKRAGVVKAVKGE
;
A
#
# COMPACT_ATOMS: atom_id res chain seq x y z
N MET A 1 -32.68 64.30 -11.85
CA MET A 1 -31.38 63.62 -12.04
C MET A 1 -30.94 63.10 -10.68
N LYS A 2 -30.98 61.79 -10.44
CA LYS A 2 -30.48 61.18 -9.19
C LYS A 2 -29.06 60.74 -9.43
N GLU A 3 -28.12 61.27 -8.67
CA GLU A 3 -26.74 60.81 -8.64
C GLU A 3 -26.70 59.35 -8.18
N GLN A 4 -26.10 58.50 -9.01
CA GLN A 4 -25.80 57.11 -8.65
C GLN A 4 -24.61 57.11 -7.71
N GLN A 5 -24.90 56.93 -6.43
CA GLN A 5 -23.92 56.72 -5.38
C GLN A 5 -23.21 55.38 -5.64
N SER A 6 -21.96 55.45 -6.10
CA SER A 6 -21.10 54.29 -6.33
C SER A 6 -20.75 53.62 -5.00
N ALA A 7 -21.06 52.32 -4.88
CA ALA A 7 -20.73 51.50 -3.72
C ALA A 7 -19.20 51.51 -3.44
N PRO A 8 -18.77 51.33 -2.17
CA PRO A 8 -17.35 51.31 -1.84
C PRO A 8 -16.70 50.09 -2.49
N GLN A 9 -15.73 50.32 -3.37
CA GLN A 9 -14.86 49.26 -3.84
C GLN A 9 -13.94 48.86 -2.69
N ASP A 10 -14.27 47.77 -1.99
CA ASP A 10 -13.36 47.11 -1.07
C ASP A 10 -12.12 46.64 -1.86
N SER A 11 -11.11 47.49 -1.90
CA SER A 11 -9.84 47.21 -2.55
C SER A 11 -9.09 46.18 -1.71
N ILE A 12 -9.20 44.91 -2.09
CA ILE A 12 -8.43 43.84 -1.47
C ILE A 12 -6.96 44.02 -1.87
N GLN A 13 -6.13 44.48 -0.94
CA GLN A 13 -4.68 44.56 -1.12
C GLN A 13 -4.08 43.16 -0.92
N ILE A 14 -3.65 42.52 -2.00
CA ILE A 14 -3.01 41.21 -1.96
C ILE A 14 -1.50 41.40 -1.83
N ASN A 15 -0.91 40.96 -0.71
CA ASN A 15 0.54 40.99 -0.53
C ASN A 15 1.19 39.86 -1.35
N LEU A 16 1.79 40.20 -2.49
CA LEU A 16 2.41 39.27 -3.44
C LEU A 16 3.94 39.25 -3.38
N ILE A 17 4.55 39.89 -2.37
CA ILE A 17 6.00 40.11 -2.30
C ILE A 17 6.79 38.78 -2.36
N GLY A 18 6.28 37.71 -1.73
CA GLY A 18 6.93 36.40 -1.73
C GLY A 18 6.83 35.61 -3.04
N GLU A 19 5.92 35.97 -3.93
CA GLU A 19 5.68 35.30 -5.23
C GLU A 19 6.26 36.08 -6.41
N GLN A 20 6.78 37.28 -6.16
CA GLN A 20 7.29 38.19 -7.17
C GLN A 20 8.70 37.76 -7.60
N ARG A 21 8.89 37.57 -8.90
CA ARG A 21 10.22 37.49 -9.49
C ARG A 21 10.53 38.83 -10.16
N LYS A 22 11.64 39.45 -9.76
CA LYS A 22 12.18 40.61 -10.48
C LYS A 22 12.95 40.11 -11.69
N ALA A 23 12.35 40.25 -12.87
CA ALA A 23 13.08 40.10 -14.13
C ALA A 23 13.94 41.35 -14.36
N THR A 24 14.96 41.25 -15.22
CA THR A 24 15.93 42.33 -15.54
C THR A 24 15.29 43.59 -16.19
N ARG A 25 13.98 43.62 -16.44
CA ARG A 25 13.21 44.76 -17.00
C ARG A 25 12.19 45.30 -15.99
N ASP A 26 11.59 46.45 -16.28
CA ASP A 26 10.64 47.19 -15.43
C ASP A 26 9.25 46.54 -15.22
N TYR A 27 9.16 45.22 -15.32
CA TYR A 27 7.91 44.48 -15.09
C TYR A 27 8.08 43.46 -13.96
N ASN A 28 7.06 43.35 -13.11
CA ASN A 28 7.00 42.34 -12.07
C ASN A 28 6.27 41.11 -12.63
N GLU A 29 6.95 39.97 -12.66
CA GLU A 29 6.30 38.70 -12.99
C GLU A 29 5.73 38.09 -11.72
N TYR A 30 4.41 37.85 -11.73
CA TYR A 30 3.69 37.16 -10.67
C TYR A 30 3.35 35.75 -11.12
N PHE A 31 3.76 34.77 -10.33
CA PHE A 31 3.35 33.39 -10.57
C PHE A 31 1.96 33.16 -9.96
N ILE A 32 0.91 33.35 -10.76
CA ILE A 32 -0.47 33.06 -10.37
C ILE A 32 -0.87 31.72 -11.00
N PRO A 33 -0.84 30.63 -10.23
CA PRO A 33 -1.14 29.32 -10.79
C PRO A 33 -2.63 29.22 -11.11
N SER A 34 -2.94 28.99 -12.39
CA SER A 34 -4.32 28.84 -12.88
C SER A 34 -4.99 27.54 -12.46
N SER A 35 -4.21 26.53 -12.05
CA SER A 35 -4.72 25.22 -11.63
C SER A 35 -3.94 24.62 -10.46
N ILE A 36 -4.64 23.83 -9.63
CA ILE A 36 -4.04 23.10 -8.51
C ILE A 36 -2.95 22.14 -8.99
N LYS A 37 -3.06 21.56 -10.19
CA LYS A 37 -2.01 20.71 -10.76
C LYS A 37 -0.71 21.48 -10.96
N LEU A 38 -0.81 22.70 -11.48
CA LEU A 38 0.33 23.57 -11.72
C LEU A 38 0.94 24.02 -10.38
N VAL A 39 0.12 24.29 -9.37
CA VAL A 39 0.58 24.50 -7.98
C VAL A 39 1.40 23.31 -7.49
N LEU A 40 0.87 22.09 -7.61
CA LEU A 40 1.51 20.87 -7.11
C LEU A 40 2.83 20.55 -7.81
N ALA A 41 2.97 20.95 -9.09
CA ALA A 41 4.18 20.73 -9.88
C ALA A 41 5.26 21.80 -9.67
N THR A 42 4.90 23.02 -9.28
CA THR A 42 5.81 24.17 -9.25
C THR A 42 6.20 24.64 -7.86
N TRP A 43 5.33 24.47 -6.86
CA TRP A 43 5.62 24.90 -5.49
C TRP A 43 6.52 23.92 -4.77
N THR A 44 7.36 24.46 -3.88
CA THR A 44 8.18 23.68 -2.95
C THR A 44 7.33 22.85 -2.00
N GLN A 45 7.90 21.77 -1.48
CA GLN A 45 7.24 20.87 -0.53
C GLN A 45 6.70 21.62 0.70
N GLU A 46 7.50 22.53 1.26
CA GLU A 46 7.15 23.33 2.44
C GLU A 46 5.91 24.21 2.20
N LYS A 47 5.87 24.89 1.04
CA LYS A 47 4.75 25.73 0.65
C LYS A 47 3.49 24.90 0.38
N ARG A 48 3.64 23.72 -0.22
CA ARG A 48 2.52 22.78 -0.39
C ARG A 48 2.01 22.27 0.96
N ASN A 49 2.89 22.03 1.93
CA ASN A 49 2.53 21.59 3.28
C ASN A 49 1.77 22.70 4.04
N SER A 50 2.27 23.94 4.03
CA SER A 50 1.59 25.06 4.69
C SER A 50 0.23 25.36 4.07
N MET A 51 0.11 25.28 2.74
CA MET A 51 -1.16 25.44 2.04
C MET A 51 -2.14 24.29 2.40
N ALA A 52 -1.66 23.05 2.42
CA ALA A 52 -2.48 21.88 2.72
C ALA A 52 -2.99 21.85 4.18
N LEU A 53 -2.26 22.44 5.12
CA LEU A 53 -2.68 22.57 6.52
C LEU A 53 -3.93 23.46 6.65
N ASN A 54 -3.98 24.55 5.88
CA ASN A 54 -5.04 25.56 5.99
C ASN A 54 -6.19 25.30 5.01
N ASN A 55 -5.94 24.72 3.84
CA ASN A 55 -6.94 24.48 2.81
C ASN A 55 -7.26 22.97 2.66
N SER A 56 -8.50 22.57 2.99
CA SER A 56 -8.92 21.16 2.96
C SER A 56 -9.06 20.63 1.54
N ASP A 57 -9.55 21.45 0.60
CA ASP A 57 -9.65 21.10 -0.81
C ASP A 57 -8.29 20.84 -1.43
N PHE A 58 -7.29 21.66 -1.10
CA PHE A 58 -5.92 21.45 -1.55
C PHE A 58 -5.35 20.14 -1.02
N PHE A 59 -5.60 19.84 0.26
CA PHE A 59 -5.20 18.58 0.88
C PHE A 59 -5.87 17.38 0.18
N ARG A 60 -7.18 17.48 -0.09
CA ARG A 60 -7.95 16.46 -0.80
C ARG A 60 -7.41 16.22 -2.20
N TYR A 61 -7.02 17.26 -2.93
CA TYR A 61 -6.44 17.12 -4.26
C TYR A 61 -5.08 16.41 -4.24
N ARG A 62 -4.28 16.66 -3.20
CA ARG A 62 -2.93 16.09 -3.04
C ARG A 62 -2.97 14.62 -2.60
N PHE A 63 -3.75 14.30 -1.57
CA PHE A 63 -3.74 12.97 -0.94
C PHE A 63 -4.97 12.12 -1.26
N GLY A 64 -6.06 12.71 -1.75
CA GLY A 64 -7.28 11.99 -2.15
C GLY A 64 -8.30 11.76 -1.03
N PHE A 65 -8.12 12.36 0.14
CA PHE A 65 -9.05 12.28 1.28
C PHE A 65 -9.10 13.61 2.04
N GLU A 66 -10.13 13.82 2.85
CA GLU A 66 -10.41 15.11 3.50
C GLU A 66 -10.53 14.95 5.03
N PRO A 67 -9.40 14.97 5.76
CA PRO A 67 -9.39 14.86 7.21
C PRO A 67 -9.47 16.24 7.88
N PRO A 68 -9.85 16.31 9.17
CA PRO A 68 -9.86 17.57 9.91
C PRO A 68 -8.45 18.13 10.09
N LYS A 69 -8.36 19.43 10.45
CA LYS A 69 -7.09 20.18 10.52
C LYS A 69 -6.01 19.50 11.39
N VAL A 70 -6.40 18.95 12.53
CA VAL A 70 -5.50 18.23 13.46
C VAL A 70 -4.90 17.00 12.79
N ALA A 71 -5.72 16.19 12.13
CA ALA A 71 -5.27 15.01 11.40
C ALA A 71 -4.44 15.38 10.16
N ARG A 72 -4.75 16.50 9.45
CA ARG A 72 -3.91 17.00 8.35
C ARG A 72 -2.50 17.32 8.82
N GLN A 73 -2.37 17.99 9.97
CA GLN A 73 -1.06 18.31 10.54
C GLN A 73 -0.24 17.05 10.81
N GLN A 74 -0.84 16.05 11.46
CA GLN A 74 -0.17 14.79 11.77
C GLN A 74 0.25 14.01 10.51
N VAL A 75 -0.56 14.03 9.44
CA VAL A 75 -0.17 13.43 8.15
C VAL A 75 1.05 14.14 7.56
N LEU A 76 1.10 15.47 7.63
CA LEU A 76 2.25 16.24 7.15
C LEU A 76 3.50 16.00 8.00
N GLU A 77 3.35 15.87 9.32
CA GLU A 77 4.45 15.51 10.23
C GLU A 77 5.00 14.11 9.91
N ILE A 78 4.13 13.13 9.67
CA ILE A 78 4.52 11.78 9.22
C ILE A 78 5.26 11.85 7.88
N GLN A 79 4.75 12.66 6.94
CA GLN A 79 5.37 12.83 5.64
C GLN A 79 6.80 13.37 5.77
N THR A 80 7.00 14.43 6.55
CA THR A 80 8.32 15.02 6.78
C THR A 80 9.24 14.06 7.54
N LYS A 81 8.73 13.33 8.54
CA LYS A 81 9.53 12.42 9.36
C LYS A 81 10.13 11.25 8.57
N TYR A 82 9.38 10.71 7.62
CA TYR A 82 9.79 9.54 6.83
C TYR A 82 10.15 9.89 5.38
N ASP A 83 10.27 11.19 5.06
CA ASP A 83 10.52 11.72 3.72
C ASP A 83 9.65 11.08 2.62
N LEU A 84 8.36 10.94 2.92
CA LEU A 84 7.42 10.23 2.05
C LEU A 84 6.97 11.08 0.88
N THR A 85 6.87 10.48 -0.29
CA THR A 85 6.26 11.09 -1.46
C THR A 85 4.74 11.19 -1.32
N ASP A 86 4.12 12.15 -2.00
CA ASP A 86 2.65 12.29 -2.03
C ASP A 86 1.95 11.00 -2.50
N ARG A 87 2.61 10.24 -3.39
CA ARG A 87 2.13 8.95 -3.90
C ARG A 87 2.14 7.88 -2.81
N GLU A 88 3.19 7.81 -2.01
CA GLU A 88 3.30 6.85 -0.90
C GLU A 88 2.30 7.15 0.20
N VAL A 89 2.10 8.42 0.57
CA VAL A 89 1.07 8.80 1.54
C VAL A 89 -0.32 8.40 1.05
N ARG A 90 -0.62 8.60 -0.24
CA ARG A 90 -1.88 8.16 -0.85
C ARG A 90 -2.01 6.63 -0.84
N TRP A 91 -0.92 5.91 -1.08
CA TRP A 91 -0.92 4.45 -1.07
C TRP A 91 -1.05 3.89 0.34
N LEU A 92 -0.40 4.49 1.35
CA LEU A 92 -0.52 4.17 2.77
C LEU A 92 -1.94 4.37 3.28
N HIS A 93 -2.61 5.44 2.83
CA HIS A 93 -4.02 5.64 3.13
C HIS A 93 -4.89 4.56 2.48
N ARG A 94 -4.68 4.27 1.19
CA ARG A 94 -5.45 3.25 0.45
C ARG A 94 -5.24 1.84 0.99
N SER A 95 -4.03 1.50 1.45
CA SER A 95 -3.73 0.20 2.07
C SER A 95 -4.23 0.09 3.52
N GLY A 96 -4.80 1.18 4.07
CA GLY A 96 -5.31 1.23 5.44
C GLY A 96 -4.22 1.29 6.51
N GLN A 97 -2.96 1.47 6.11
CA GLN A 97 -1.80 1.61 7.03
C GLN A 97 -1.73 3.01 7.64
N LEU A 98 -2.24 4.01 6.95
CA LEU A 98 -2.44 5.35 7.48
C LEU A 98 -3.93 5.56 7.73
N LYS A 99 -4.36 5.41 9.00
CA LYS A 99 -5.72 5.73 9.41
C LYS A 99 -5.76 7.18 9.86
N ALA A 100 -6.34 8.04 9.01
CA ALA A 100 -6.69 9.41 9.36
C ALA A 100 -8.11 9.44 9.93
N SER A 101 -8.23 9.39 11.25
CA SER A 101 -9.49 9.56 11.97
C SER A 101 -9.80 11.04 12.21
N ARG A 102 -10.98 11.34 12.80
CA ARG A 102 -11.39 12.71 13.14
C ARG A 102 -10.48 13.39 14.17
N THR A 103 -9.81 12.60 15.01
CA THR A 103 -8.97 13.10 16.11
C THR A 103 -7.50 12.81 15.89
N GLU A 104 -7.13 11.78 15.14
CA GLU A 104 -5.74 11.36 14.99
C GLU A 104 -5.47 10.69 13.63
N ALA A 105 -4.32 10.98 13.03
CA ALA A 105 -3.68 10.24 11.97
C ALA A 105 -2.53 9.41 12.56
N LYS A 106 -2.71 8.09 12.62
CA LYS A 106 -1.70 7.15 13.11
C LYS A 106 -1.29 6.20 11.99
N LEU A 107 0.03 5.98 11.88
CA LEU A 107 0.58 4.84 11.15
C LEU A 107 0.28 3.60 11.96
N VAL A 108 -0.68 2.81 11.50
CA VAL A 108 -1.00 1.52 12.09
C VAL A 108 -0.07 0.50 11.43
N PRO A 109 0.83 -0.18 12.19
CA PRO A 109 1.62 -1.26 11.63
C PRO A 109 0.66 -2.29 11.06
N SER A 110 0.90 -2.68 9.81
CA SER A 110 -0.02 -3.54 9.08
C SER A 110 -0.22 -4.85 9.84
N ARG A 111 -1.45 -5.13 10.29
CA ARG A 111 -1.83 -6.45 10.84
C ARG A 111 -1.66 -7.59 9.82
N LEU A 112 -1.38 -7.25 8.56
CA LEU A 112 -1.06 -8.18 7.49
C LEU A 112 0.34 -8.80 7.62
N MET A 113 1.26 -8.16 8.35
CA MET A 113 2.61 -8.68 8.54
C MET A 113 2.62 -10.01 9.34
N PRO A 114 1.92 -10.14 10.48
CA PRO A 114 1.79 -11.43 11.14
C PRO A 114 0.94 -12.41 10.34
N ALA A 115 -0.12 -11.96 9.66
CA ALA A 115 -0.99 -12.83 8.87
C ALA A 115 -0.24 -13.52 7.71
N ALA A 116 0.64 -12.79 7.02
CA ALA A 116 1.51 -13.34 5.98
C ALA A 116 2.48 -14.39 6.56
N GLY A 117 3.00 -14.15 7.76
CA GLY A 117 3.83 -15.12 8.48
C GLY A 117 3.08 -16.43 8.78
N TRP A 118 1.84 -16.33 9.27
CA TRP A 118 1.01 -17.52 9.53
C TRP A 118 0.69 -18.32 8.26
N ILE A 119 0.45 -17.65 7.14
CA ILE A 119 0.22 -18.31 5.84
C ILE A 119 1.47 -19.07 5.40
N GLN A 120 2.65 -18.45 5.48
CA GLN A 120 3.92 -19.12 5.12
C GLN A 120 4.19 -20.35 5.99
N VAL A 121 3.99 -20.23 7.30
CA VAL A 121 4.15 -21.37 8.24
C VAL A 121 3.14 -22.48 7.93
N SER A 122 1.90 -22.15 7.60
CA SER A 122 0.89 -23.17 7.23
C SER A 122 1.23 -23.91 5.93
N ILE A 123 1.73 -23.21 4.92
CA ILE A 123 2.11 -23.81 3.62
C ILE A 123 3.31 -24.73 3.83
N LEU A 124 4.33 -24.27 4.55
CA LEU A 124 5.52 -25.06 4.84
C LEU A 124 5.19 -26.30 5.67
N SER A 125 4.32 -26.16 6.69
CA SER A 125 3.86 -27.29 7.50
C SER A 125 3.12 -28.32 6.67
N PHE A 126 2.24 -27.89 5.77
CA PHE A 126 1.49 -28.80 4.90
C PHE A 126 2.42 -29.54 3.92
N PHE A 127 3.38 -28.83 3.33
CA PHE A 127 4.39 -29.43 2.46
C PHE A 127 5.23 -30.49 3.18
N CYS A 128 5.63 -30.19 4.42
CA CYS A 128 6.43 -31.10 5.23
C CYS A 128 5.63 -32.36 5.59
N LEU A 129 4.35 -32.22 5.97
CA LEU A 129 3.45 -33.35 6.20
C LEU A 129 3.20 -34.20 4.93
N ALA A 130 3.04 -33.56 3.78
CA ALA A 130 2.85 -34.27 2.51
C ALA A 130 4.10 -35.09 2.15
N MET A 131 5.30 -34.55 2.35
CA MET A 131 6.57 -35.25 2.12
C MET A 131 6.75 -36.44 3.06
N THR A 132 6.48 -36.28 4.36
CA THR A 132 6.59 -37.39 5.32
C THR A 132 5.57 -38.49 5.04
N LEU A 133 4.35 -38.14 4.61
CA LEU A 133 3.33 -39.10 4.20
C LEU A 133 3.75 -39.88 2.94
N GLN A 134 4.36 -39.21 1.95
CA GLN A 134 4.88 -39.87 0.75
C GLN A 134 6.01 -40.86 1.08
N ILE A 135 6.92 -40.50 1.99
CA ILE A 135 7.99 -41.40 2.47
C ILE A 135 7.40 -42.59 3.22
N ALA A 136 6.41 -42.37 4.08
CA ALA A 136 5.74 -43.45 4.80
C ALA A 136 5.01 -44.41 3.84
N ALA A 137 4.32 -43.88 2.84
CA ALA A 137 3.61 -44.68 1.83
C ALA A 137 4.57 -45.45 0.90
N SER A 138 5.68 -44.84 0.48
CA SER A 138 6.69 -45.50 -0.37
C SER A 138 7.44 -46.60 0.39
N ASN A 139 7.77 -46.37 1.66
CA ASN A 139 8.36 -47.39 2.52
C ASN A 139 7.40 -48.55 2.78
N ALA A 140 6.11 -48.27 3.03
CA ALA A 140 5.09 -49.29 3.19
C ALA A 140 4.91 -50.12 1.91
N ALA A 141 4.89 -49.48 0.73
CA ALA A 141 4.81 -50.15 -0.56
C ALA A 141 6.06 -51.02 -0.84
N CYS A 142 7.24 -50.53 -0.47
CA CYS A 142 8.50 -51.27 -0.59
C CYS A 142 8.51 -52.51 0.30
N MET A 143 8.10 -52.38 1.58
CA MET A 143 7.99 -53.52 2.51
C MET A 143 6.99 -54.56 2.02
N LEU A 144 5.82 -54.15 1.54
CA LEU A 144 4.80 -55.08 1.03
C LEU A 144 5.33 -55.84 -0.19
N ASN A 145 6.06 -55.17 -1.09
CA ASN A 145 6.64 -55.80 -2.26
C ASN A 145 7.77 -56.79 -1.91
N SER A 146 8.65 -56.44 -0.96
CA SER A 146 9.79 -57.28 -0.59
C SER A 146 9.41 -58.49 0.26
N LEU A 147 8.43 -58.36 1.17
CA LEU A 147 8.06 -59.43 2.09
C LEU A 147 7.00 -60.39 1.54
N LEU A 148 6.04 -59.89 0.76
CA LEU A 148 4.90 -60.71 0.32
C LEU A 148 5.00 -61.07 -1.15
N LEU A 149 5.29 -60.08 -2.01
CA LEU A 149 5.23 -60.30 -3.47
C LEU A 149 6.50 -60.93 -4.02
N ALA A 150 7.69 -60.56 -3.52
CA ALA A 150 8.95 -61.11 -4.01
C ALA A 150 9.11 -62.62 -3.71
N PRO A 151 8.85 -63.13 -2.49
CA PRO A 151 8.93 -64.57 -2.21
C PRO A 151 7.86 -65.37 -2.96
N TRP A 152 6.66 -64.82 -3.13
CA TRP A 152 5.61 -65.47 -3.90
C TRP A 152 5.96 -65.59 -5.39
N ARG A 153 6.59 -64.57 -5.96
CA ARG A 153 7.09 -64.59 -7.35
C ARG A 153 8.25 -65.56 -7.53
N THR A 154 9.17 -65.66 -6.56
CA THR A 154 10.27 -66.63 -6.63
C THR A 154 9.74 -68.06 -6.49
N LEU A 155 8.78 -68.32 -5.59
CA LEU A 155 8.12 -69.62 -5.45
C LEU A 155 7.34 -70.04 -6.70
N LYS A 156 6.65 -69.10 -7.37
CA LYS A 156 6.02 -69.35 -8.68
C LYS A 156 7.04 -69.65 -9.78
N ARG A 157 8.15 -68.91 -9.84
CA ARG A 157 9.21 -69.12 -10.85
C ARG A 157 9.97 -70.44 -10.64
N ALA A 158 10.15 -70.86 -9.38
CA ALA A 158 10.75 -72.14 -9.03
C ALA A 158 9.82 -73.34 -9.27
N GLY A 159 8.59 -73.12 -9.74
CA GLY A 159 7.63 -74.18 -10.06
C GLY A 159 7.01 -74.87 -8.84
N VAL A 160 7.26 -74.35 -7.63
CA VAL A 160 6.78 -74.93 -6.36
C VAL A 160 5.28 -74.70 -6.18
N VAL A 161 4.74 -73.62 -6.76
CA VAL A 161 3.30 -73.29 -6.68
C VAL A 161 2.70 -73.33 -8.09
N LYS A 162 1.88 -74.36 -8.39
CA LYS A 162 1.06 -74.38 -9.61
C LYS A 162 -0.17 -73.52 -9.41
N ALA A 163 -0.45 -72.63 -10.37
CA ALA A 163 -1.73 -71.93 -10.40
C ALA A 163 -2.83 -72.97 -10.64
N VAL A 164 -3.74 -73.11 -9.67
CA VAL A 164 -4.97 -73.88 -9.85
C VAL A 164 -5.77 -73.16 -10.94
N LYS A 165 -5.87 -73.79 -12.11
CA LYS A 165 -6.74 -73.34 -13.19
C LYS A 165 -8.15 -73.75 -12.77
N GLY A 166 -8.97 -72.77 -12.39
CA GLY A 166 -10.37 -73.03 -12.05
C GLY A 166 -11.09 -73.55 -13.29
N GLU A 167 -11.57 -74.79 -13.19
CA GLU A 167 -12.77 -75.31 -13.86
C GLU A 167 -13.82 -75.53 -12.78
#